data_AF-A0A841JQI8-F1
#
_entry.id   AF-A0A841JQI8-F1
#
_cell.length_a   1.000
_cell.length_b   1.000
_cell.length_c   1.000
_cell.angle_alpha   90.00
_cell.angle_beta   90.00
_cell.angle_gamma   90.00
#
_symmetry.space_group_name_H-M   'P 1'
#
loop_
_entity.id
_entity.type
_entity.pdbx_description
1 polymer ?
#
loop_
_entity_poly.entity_id
_entity_poly.type
_entity_poly.pdbx_seq_one_letter_code
_entity_poly.pdbx_strand_id
1 'polypeptide(L)'
;MPLLALPWWLEKSIRGEVDAEFQSSLMVSSVHGYFFIRMLDDLMDGHEVEPASLPALHLFSFRFQSSYFRFFPVSDSFWRHFEQNLALTAESVSTDHTLKEISSEDFLEITSRKSSAALIPMAAVCCRYGREDLLPAWEQFLSLFARWHQMRDDVLDWSEDYEGSHATWILCEAHRRKAPEETVAIWMGRTGLHWAAGVMDSWMAQIKASAADLDSPELVRYLDAREAAFSRQMRANLRLAALCESLLKL
;
A
#
# COMPACT_ATOMS: atom_id res chain seq x y z
N MET A 1 6.28 -7.42 -1.32
CA MET A 1 4.85 -7.04 -1.28
C MET A 1 4.05 -8.05 -0.46
N PRO A 2 3.55 -7.69 0.73
CA PRO A 2 2.55 -8.49 1.46
C PRO A 2 1.26 -8.71 0.68
N LEU A 3 0.95 -7.84 -0.28
CA LEU A 3 -0.25 -7.93 -1.12
C LEU A 3 -0.33 -9.26 -1.89
N LEU A 4 0.81 -9.93 -2.16
CA LEU A 4 0.82 -11.26 -2.77
C LEU A 4 0.42 -12.39 -1.81
N ALA A 5 0.52 -12.17 -0.49
CA ALA A 5 0.18 -13.17 0.52
C ALA A 5 -1.26 -13.06 1.03
N LEU A 6 -1.94 -11.93 0.80
CA LEU A 6 -3.33 -11.73 1.24
C LEU A 6 -4.30 -12.77 0.66
N PRO A 7 -4.28 -13.09 -0.67
CA PRO A 7 -5.16 -14.12 -1.22
C PRO A 7 -4.90 -15.50 -0.61
N TRP A 8 -3.65 -15.79 -0.26
CA TRP A 8 -3.26 -17.04 0.38
C TRP A 8 -3.82 -17.16 1.80
N TRP A 9 -3.66 -16.11 2.60
CA TRP A 9 -4.18 -16.08 3.98
C TRP A 9 -5.71 -16.10 4.00
N LEU A 10 -6.35 -15.39 3.08
CA LEU A 10 -7.80 -15.42 2.88
C LEU A 10 -8.27 -16.82 2.52
N GLU A 11 -7.68 -17.48 1.51
CA GLU A 11 -8.08 -18.84 1.16
C GLU A 11 -7.90 -19.80 2.34
N LYS A 12 -6.78 -19.69 3.05
CA LYS A 12 -6.50 -20.51 4.22
C LYS A 12 -7.53 -20.30 5.33
N SER A 13 -7.99 -19.07 5.56
CA SER A 13 -9.07 -18.78 6.53
C SER A 13 -10.43 -19.40 6.12
N ILE A 14 -10.67 -19.56 4.81
CA ILE A 14 -11.92 -20.15 4.30
C ILE A 14 -11.87 -21.68 4.33
N ARG A 15 -10.73 -22.27 3.96
CA ARG A 15 -10.61 -23.71 3.65
C ARG A 15 -9.70 -24.50 4.59
N GLY A 16 -8.88 -23.85 5.40
CA GLY A 16 -7.81 -24.46 6.19
C GLY A 16 -6.55 -24.81 5.39
N GLU A 17 -6.70 -25.16 4.11
CA GLU A 17 -5.62 -25.44 3.15
C GLU A 17 -5.81 -24.65 1.86
N VAL A 18 -4.70 -24.42 1.14
CA VAL A 18 -4.72 -23.64 -0.10
C VAL A 18 -4.63 -24.54 -1.34
N ASP A 19 -5.33 -24.14 -2.41
CA ASP A 19 -5.12 -24.69 -3.75
C ASP A 19 -3.85 -24.05 -4.35
N ALA A 20 -2.76 -24.81 -4.32
CA ALA A 20 -1.45 -24.33 -4.77
C ALA A 20 -1.45 -23.89 -6.25
N GLU A 21 -2.22 -24.56 -7.12
CA GLU A 21 -2.29 -24.20 -8.54
C GLU A 21 -3.04 -22.89 -8.73
N PHE A 22 -4.16 -22.73 -8.02
CA PHE A 22 -4.93 -21.50 -8.03
C PHE A 22 -4.11 -20.33 -7.48
N GLN A 23 -3.50 -20.47 -6.30
CA GLN A 23 -2.68 -19.43 -5.68
C GLN A 23 -1.45 -19.06 -6.52
N SER A 24 -0.78 -20.05 -7.12
CA SER A 24 0.34 -19.77 -8.04
C SER A 24 -0.14 -18.93 -9.23
N SER A 25 -1.33 -19.21 -9.77
CA SER A 25 -1.90 -18.44 -10.87
C SER A 25 -2.27 -17.01 -10.44
N LEU A 26 -2.84 -16.83 -9.25
CA LEU A 26 -3.13 -15.52 -8.68
C LEU A 26 -1.86 -14.70 -8.42
N MET A 27 -0.81 -15.34 -7.90
CA MET A 27 0.47 -14.68 -7.63
C MET A 27 1.12 -14.20 -8.94
N VAL A 28 1.19 -15.08 -9.95
CA VAL A 28 1.72 -14.72 -11.27
C VAL A 28 0.90 -13.58 -11.89
N SER A 29 -0.42 -13.67 -11.85
CA SER A 29 -1.31 -12.59 -12.30
C SER A 29 -1.01 -11.27 -11.58
N SER A 30 -0.94 -11.30 -10.26
CA SER A 30 -0.70 -10.11 -9.42
C SER A 30 0.66 -9.47 -9.69
N VAL A 31 1.70 -10.26 -10.00
CA VAL A 31 3.01 -9.73 -10.41
C VAL A 31 2.91 -9.02 -11.76
N HIS A 32 2.19 -9.56 -12.74
CA HIS A 32 1.96 -8.86 -14.01
C HIS A 32 1.12 -7.60 -13.80
N GLY A 33 0.10 -7.65 -12.95
CA GLY A 33 -0.70 -6.47 -12.58
C GLY A 33 0.15 -5.39 -11.93
N TYR A 34 1.02 -5.76 -10.99
CA TYR A 34 1.96 -4.84 -10.35
C TYR A 34 2.87 -4.15 -11.37
N PHE A 35 3.52 -4.89 -12.28
CA PHE A 35 4.37 -4.27 -13.30
C PHE A 35 3.60 -3.39 -14.27
N PHE A 36 2.38 -3.80 -14.66
CA PHE A 36 1.52 -2.98 -15.49
C PHE A 36 1.21 -1.63 -14.83
N ILE A 37 0.77 -1.64 -13.56
CA ILE A 37 0.43 -0.43 -12.81
C ILE A 37 1.67 0.42 -12.56
N ARG A 38 2.78 -0.19 -12.13
CA ARG A 38 4.04 0.50 -11.82
C ARG A 38 4.62 1.21 -13.03
N MET A 39 4.59 0.59 -14.21
CA MET A 39 5.07 1.21 -15.43
C MET A 39 4.18 2.38 -15.88
N LEU A 40 2.86 2.30 -15.66
CA LEU A 40 1.96 3.43 -15.91
C LEU A 40 2.23 4.58 -14.95
N ASP A 41 2.38 4.26 -13.66
CA ASP A 41 2.73 5.21 -12.60
C ASP A 41 4.05 5.93 -12.92
N ASP A 42 5.10 5.21 -13.31
CA ASP A 42 6.37 5.79 -13.77
C ASP A 42 6.23 6.79 -14.93
N LEU A 43 5.39 6.46 -15.90
CA LEU A 43 5.14 7.35 -17.05
C LEU A 43 4.37 8.60 -16.62
N MET A 44 3.41 8.46 -15.71
CA MET A 44 2.57 9.57 -15.23
C MET A 44 3.33 10.50 -14.28
N ASP A 45 4.26 9.96 -13.48
CA ASP A 45 5.20 10.71 -12.65
C ASP A 45 6.29 11.43 -13.47
N GLY A 46 6.39 11.15 -14.78
CA GLY A 46 7.39 11.74 -15.66
C GLY A 46 8.80 11.20 -15.41
N HIS A 47 8.93 10.01 -14.82
CA HIS A 47 10.21 9.33 -14.69
C HIS A 47 10.78 8.97 -16.08
N GLU A 48 12.10 8.84 -16.15
CA GLU A 48 12.76 8.40 -17.38
C GLU A 48 12.45 6.92 -17.64
N VAL A 49 11.54 6.67 -18.58
CA VAL A 49 11.15 5.32 -19.01
C VAL A 49 11.75 5.04 -20.39
N GLU A 50 12.49 3.92 -20.49
CA GLU A 50 13.03 3.43 -21.76
C GLU A 50 11.87 3.18 -22.76
N PRO A 51 11.77 3.91 -23.90
CA PRO A 51 10.65 3.78 -24.83
C PRO A 51 10.46 2.35 -25.37
N ALA A 52 11.56 1.58 -25.49
CA ALA A 52 11.51 0.18 -25.90
C ALA A 52 10.79 -0.74 -24.90
N SER A 53 10.57 -0.31 -23.66
CA SER A 53 9.81 -1.05 -22.65
C SER A 53 8.30 -0.89 -22.77
N LEU A 54 7.80 0.18 -23.42
CA LEU A 54 6.36 0.49 -23.50
C LEU A 54 5.49 -0.66 -24.07
N PRO A 55 5.93 -1.43 -25.10
CA PRO A 55 5.15 -2.57 -25.57
C PRO A 55 4.91 -3.64 -24.49
N ALA A 56 5.75 -3.72 -23.45
CA ALA A 56 5.58 -4.64 -22.35
C ALA A 56 4.31 -4.34 -21.51
N LEU A 57 3.82 -3.09 -21.48
CA LEU A 57 2.56 -2.73 -20.81
C LEU A 57 1.40 -3.61 -21.31
N HIS A 58 1.30 -3.80 -22.63
CA HIS A 58 0.24 -4.62 -23.22
C HIS A 58 0.38 -6.10 -22.82
N LEU A 59 1.61 -6.60 -22.74
CA LEU A 59 1.87 -7.96 -22.30
C LEU A 59 1.51 -8.14 -20.82
N PHE A 60 1.91 -7.22 -19.95
CA PHE A 60 1.60 -7.26 -18.54
C PHE A 60 0.09 -7.16 -18.28
N SER A 61 -0.62 -6.25 -18.96
CA SER A 61 -2.08 -6.12 -18.83
C SER A 61 -2.81 -7.40 -19.29
N PHE A 62 -2.38 -7.99 -20.41
CA PHE A 62 -2.98 -9.22 -20.91
C PHE A 62 -2.71 -10.41 -19.98
N ARG A 63 -1.49 -10.55 -19.46
CA ARG A 63 -1.12 -11.64 -18.53
C ARG A 63 -1.78 -11.51 -17.17
N PHE A 64 -1.99 -10.27 -16.71
CA PHE A 64 -2.77 -9.98 -15.52
C PHE A 64 -4.18 -10.54 -15.66
N GLN A 65 -4.90 -10.22 -16.73
CA GLN A 65 -6.29 -10.64 -16.97
C GLN A 65 -6.43 -12.12 -17.33
N SER A 66 -5.59 -12.63 -18.25
CA SER A 66 -5.73 -13.98 -18.84
C SER A 66 -5.72 -15.12 -17.81
N SER A 67 -5.01 -14.93 -16.69
CA SER A 67 -4.93 -15.92 -15.62
C SER A 67 -6.28 -16.22 -14.98
N TYR A 68 -7.21 -15.26 -14.95
CA TYR A 68 -8.51 -15.41 -14.32
C TYR A 68 -9.54 -16.17 -15.17
N PHE A 69 -9.44 -16.07 -16.51
CA PHE A 69 -10.36 -16.79 -17.42
C PHE A 69 -10.27 -18.32 -17.30
N ARG A 70 -9.19 -18.85 -16.73
CA ARG A 70 -9.06 -20.27 -16.43
C ARG A 70 -10.01 -20.73 -15.31
N PHE A 71 -10.36 -19.82 -14.40
CA PHE A 71 -11.08 -20.15 -13.17
C PHE A 71 -12.50 -19.60 -13.13
N PHE A 72 -12.77 -18.51 -13.87
CA PHE A 72 -14.05 -17.83 -13.82
C PHE A 72 -14.70 -17.77 -15.20
N PRO A 73 -15.92 -18.32 -15.39
CA PRO A 73 -16.69 -18.08 -16.61
C PRO A 73 -17.02 -16.58 -16.74
N VAL A 74 -17.30 -16.11 -17.95
CA VAL A 74 -17.56 -14.68 -18.21
C VAL A 74 -18.78 -14.15 -17.44
N SER A 75 -19.72 -15.03 -17.06
CA SER A 75 -20.91 -14.68 -16.27
C SER A 75 -20.68 -14.64 -14.75
N ASP A 76 -19.47 -14.94 -14.28
CA ASP A 76 -19.14 -14.98 -12.85
C ASP A 76 -19.15 -13.58 -12.20
N SER A 77 -19.54 -13.48 -10.94
CA SER A 77 -19.56 -12.20 -10.20
C SER A 77 -18.16 -11.61 -10.03
N PHE A 78 -17.11 -12.43 -10.08
CA PHE A 78 -15.71 -12.01 -10.04
C PHE A 78 -15.41 -10.87 -11.02
N TRP A 79 -15.92 -10.93 -12.24
CA TRP A 79 -15.60 -9.94 -13.27
C TRP A 79 -16.08 -8.54 -12.92
N ARG A 80 -17.18 -8.43 -12.16
CA ARG A 80 -17.64 -7.15 -11.61
C ARG A 80 -16.61 -6.55 -10.66
N HIS A 81 -16.09 -7.37 -9.73
CA HIS A 81 -15.04 -6.94 -8.81
C HIS A 81 -13.74 -6.61 -9.55
N PHE A 82 -13.38 -7.38 -10.58
CA PHE A 82 -12.22 -7.12 -11.41
C PHE A 82 -12.31 -5.74 -12.08
N GLU A 83 -13.40 -5.47 -12.78
CA GLU A 83 -13.62 -4.21 -13.50
C GLU A 83 -13.64 -3.01 -12.55
N GLN A 84 -14.37 -3.11 -11.44
CA GLN A 84 -14.47 -2.03 -10.44
C GLN A 84 -13.10 -1.67 -9.86
N ASN A 85 -12.33 -2.67 -9.43
CA ASN A 85 -11.03 -2.42 -8.81
C ASN A 85 -9.97 -1.96 -9.82
N LEU A 86 -10.04 -2.43 -11.07
CA LEU A 86 -9.17 -1.94 -12.13
C LEU A 86 -9.48 -0.49 -12.49
N ALA A 87 -10.76 -0.10 -12.54
CA ALA A 87 -11.17 1.28 -12.78
C ALA A 87 -10.67 2.22 -11.68
N LEU A 88 -10.85 1.85 -10.40
CA LEU A 88 -10.33 2.63 -9.26
C LEU A 88 -8.80 2.79 -9.31
N THR A 89 -8.09 1.74 -9.72
CA THR A 89 -6.63 1.79 -9.88
C THR A 89 -6.23 2.78 -10.99
N ALA A 90 -6.91 2.73 -12.13
CA ALA A 90 -6.65 3.64 -13.25
C ALA A 90 -6.95 5.11 -12.89
N GLU A 91 -8.02 5.36 -12.13
CA GLU A 91 -8.34 6.68 -11.61
C GLU A 91 -7.27 7.21 -10.64
N SER A 92 -6.76 6.36 -9.75
CA SER A 92 -5.67 6.74 -8.82
C SER A 92 -4.43 7.21 -9.58
N VAL A 93 -3.95 6.38 -10.51
CA VAL A 93 -2.75 6.69 -11.34
C VAL A 93 -2.96 7.93 -12.21
N SER A 94 -4.20 8.37 -12.46
CA SER A 94 -4.45 9.58 -13.26
C SER A 94 -4.54 10.85 -12.43
N THR A 95 -4.83 10.76 -11.12
CA THR A 95 -5.24 11.92 -10.30
C THR A 95 -4.14 12.39 -9.34
N ASP A 96 -3.28 11.47 -8.90
CA ASP A 96 -2.40 11.67 -7.73
C ASP A 96 -1.30 12.74 -7.96
N HIS A 97 -0.88 12.99 -9.20
CA HIS A 97 0.23 13.90 -9.51
C HIS A 97 -0.12 15.39 -9.47
N THR A 98 -1.38 15.74 -9.22
CA THR A 98 -1.86 17.13 -9.32
C THR A 98 -1.91 17.87 -7.98
N LEU A 99 -1.90 17.16 -6.86
CA LEU A 99 -2.07 17.73 -5.53
C LEU A 99 -0.74 18.23 -4.97
N LYS A 100 -0.66 19.53 -4.70
CA LYS A 100 0.50 20.16 -4.02
C LYS A 100 0.36 20.23 -2.51
N GLU A 101 -0.87 20.12 -2.03
CA GLU A 101 -1.21 20.04 -0.62
C GLU A 101 -2.09 18.81 -0.41
N ILE A 102 -1.70 17.98 0.55
CA ILE A 102 -2.40 16.75 0.89
C ILE A 102 -2.93 16.90 2.31
N SER A 103 -4.25 16.90 2.46
CA SER A 103 -4.91 16.81 3.76
C SER A 103 -4.89 15.36 4.26
N SER A 104 -5.31 15.14 5.50
CA SER A 104 -5.49 13.77 5.99
C SER A 104 -6.58 13.03 5.21
N GLU A 105 -7.62 13.72 4.74
CA GLU A 105 -8.71 13.10 3.97
C GLU A 105 -8.23 12.68 2.59
N ASP A 106 -7.48 13.56 1.90
CA ASP A 106 -6.86 13.24 0.61
C ASP A 106 -5.94 12.02 0.75
N PHE A 107 -5.10 11.98 1.80
CA PHE A 107 -4.22 10.85 2.06
C PHE A 107 -4.97 9.52 2.22
N LEU A 108 -6.11 9.53 2.94
CA LEU A 108 -6.95 8.36 3.11
C LEU A 108 -7.54 7.89 1.77
N GLU A 109 -8.03 8.83 0.97
CA GLU A 109 -8.62 8.52 -0.32
C GLU A 109 -7.60 7.95 -1.31
N ILE A 110 -6.44 8.61 -1.45
CA ILE A 110 -5.34 8.19 -2.32
C ILE A 110 -4.87 6.78 -1.93
N THR A 111 -4.56 6.56 -0.65
CA THR A 111 -4.04 5.26 -0.20
C THR A 111 -5.03 4.12 -0.37
N SER A 112 -6.33 4.39 -0.18
CA SER A 112 -7.37 3.40 -0.44
C SER A 112 -7.40 3.02 -1.92
N ARG A 113 -7.42 4.00 -2.83
CA ARG A 113 -7.50 3.77 -4.29
C ARG A 113 -6.26 3.09 -4.87
N LYS A 114 -5.05 3.48 -4.43
CA LYS A 114 -3.78 2.83 -4.85
C LYS A 114 -3.74 1.34 -4.50
N SER A 115 -4.45 0.93 -3.46
CA SER A 115 -4.49 -0.46 -3.00
C SER A 115 -5.55 -1.34 -3.66
N SER A 116 -6.48 -0.76 -4.43
CA SER A 116 -7.64 -1.47 -5.00
C SER A 116 -7.25 -2.64 -5.90
N ALA A 117 -6.12 -2.56 -6.62
CA ALA A 117 -5.64 -3.68 -7.43
C ALA A 117 -5.38 -4.96 -6.62
N ALA A 118 -5.02 -4.85 -5.33
CA ALA A 118 -4.81 -6.00 -4.47
C ALA A 118 -6.12 -6.69 -4.04
N LEU A 119 -7.28 -6.02 -4.17
CA LEU A 119 -8.59 -6.64 -3.95
C LEU A 119 -8.97 -7.62 -5.05
N ILE A 120 -8.42 -7.49 -6.25
CA ILE A 120 -8.75 -8.35 -7.39
C ILE A 120 -8.45 -9.84 -7.09
N PRO A 121 -7.23 -10.24 -6.70
CA PRO A 121 -6.97 -11.63 -6.37
C PRO A 121 -7.70 -12.10 -5.09
N MET A 122 -8.09 -11.18 -4.20
CA MET A 122 -8.90 -11.50 -3.02
C MET A 122 -10.35 -11.81 -3.39
N ALA A 123 -10.93 -11.00 -4.28
CA ALA A 123 -12.24 -11.26 -4.87
C ALA A 123 -12.25 -12.59 -5.62
N ALA A 124 -11.18 -12.93 -6.33
CA ALA A 124 -11.05 -14.24 -6.96
C ALA A 124 -11.18 -15.39 -5.95
N VAL A 125 -10.51 -15.30 -4.79
CA VAL A 125 -10.62 -16.31 -3.73
C VAL A 125 -12.06 -16.39 -3.19
N CYS A 126 -12.67 -15.24 -2.88
CA CYS A 126 -14.03 -15.20 -2.36
C CYS A 126 -15.05 -15.77 -3.35
N CYS A 127 -15.03 -15.36 -4.62
CA CYS A 127 -15.94 -15.87 -5.65
C CYS A 127 -15.74 -17.37 -5.89
N ARG A 128 -14.48 -17.85 -5.96
CA ARG A 128 -14.18 -19.28 -6.18
C ARG A 128 -14.78 -20.18 -5.10
N TYR A 129 -14.83 -19.69 -3.86
CA TYR A 129 -15.30 -20.48 -2.71
C TYR A 129 -16.67 -20.01 -2.18
N GLY A 130 -17.38 -19.15 -2.92
CA GLY A 130 -18.72 -18.69 -2.54
C GLY A 130 -18.78 -17.91 -1.22
N ARG A 131 -17.72 -17.14 -0.92
CA ARG A 131 -17.54 -16.37 0.32
C ARG A 131 -17.36 -14.87 0.07
N GLU A 132 -18.11 -14.33 -0.88
CA GLU A 132 -18.16 -12.89 -1.17
C GLU A 132 -18.54 -12.05 0.07
N ASP A 133 -19.22 -12.65 1.05
CA ASP A 133 -19.54 -12.04 2.35
C ASP A 133 -18.29 -11.61 3.16
N LEU A 134 -17.13 -12.22 2.91
CA LEU A 134 -15.88 -11.86 3.58
C LEU A 134 -15.19 -10.64 2.98
N LEU A 135 -15.51 -10.29 1.73
CA LEU A 135 -14.78 -9.27 0.97
C LEU A 135 -14.79 -7.90 1.68
N PRO A 136 -15.90 -7.40 2.25
CA PRO A 136 -15.91 -6.10 2.92
C PRO A 136 -14.97 -6.01 4.14
N ALA A 137 -14.88 -7.07 4.94
CA ALA A 137 -13.99 -7.09 6.12
C ALA A 137 -12.52 -7.06 5.70
N TRP A 138 -12.19 -7.82 4.65
CA TRP A 138 -10.85 -7.85 4.08
C TRP A 138 -10.48 -6.56 3.34
N GLU A 139 -11.44 -5.90 2.71
CA GLU A 139 -11.26 -4.57 2.10
C GLU A 139 -10.97 -3.50 3.16
N GLN A 140 -11.74 -3.50 4.26
CA GLN A 140 -11.47 -2.61 5.38
C GLN A 140 -10.06 -2.82 5.94
N PHE A 141 -9.66 -4.08 6.14
CA PHE A 141 -8.31 -4.41 6.57
C PHE A 141 -7.25 -3.88 5.59
N LEU A 142 -7.43 -4.13 4.29
CA LEU A 142 -6.48 -3.70 3.28
C LEU A 142 -6.36 -2.17 3.22
N SER A 143 -7.46 -1.44 3.32
CA SER A 143 -7.47 0.03 3.35
C SER A 143 -6.65 0.57 4.54
N LEU A 144 -6.87 0.00 5.74
CA LEU A 144 -6.08 0.36 6.94
C LEU A 144 -4.59 0.03 6.75
N PHE A 145 -4.29 -1.14 6.19
CA PHE A 145 -2.93 -1.60 5.95
C PHE A 145 -2.20 -0.76 4.90
N ALA A 146 -2.86 -0.42 3.79
CA ALA A 146 -2.33 0.41 2.72
C ALA A 146 -1.98 1.81 3.24
N ARG A 147 -2.87 2.41 4.03
CA ARG A 147 -2.63 3.69 4.70
C ARG A 147 -1.37 3.67 5.57
N TRP A 148 -1.22 2.64 6.42
CA TRP A 148 -0.03 2.50 7.26
C TRP A 148 1.23 2.24 6.45
N HIS A 149 1.14 1.44 5.38
CA HIS A 149 2.26 1.15 4.51
C HIS A 149 2.75 2.38 3.75
N GLN A 150 1.83 3.19 3.19
CA GLN A 150 2.19 4.43 2.51
C GLN A 150 2.86 5.40 3.48
N MET A 151 2.29 5.63 4.67
CA MET A 151 2.90 6.52 5.66
C MET A 151 4.26 6.02 6.13
N ARG A 152 4.45 4.70 6.20
CA ARG A 152 5.77 4.13 6.47
C ARG A 152 6.77 4.54 5.40
N ASP A 153 6.40 4.43 4.13
CA ASP A 153 7.28 4.72 3.00
C ASP A 153 7.57 6.24 2.96
N ASP A 154 6.53 7.10 3.04
CA ASP A 154 6.67 8.56 3.14
C ASP A 154 7.59 9.01 4.31
N VAL A 155 7.54 8.30 5.45
CA VAL A 155 8.39 8.60 6.61
C VAL A 155 9.84 8.17 6.42
N LEU A 156 10.09 7.12 5.64
CA LEU A 156 11.45 6.64 5.39
C LEU A 156 12.12 7.42 4.26
N ASP A 157 11.33 7.84 3.28
CA ASP A 157 11.79 8.48 2.05
C ASP A 157 11.61 10.01 2.10
N TRP A 158 11.13 10.56 3.24
CA TRP A 158 10.79 11.98 3.40
C TRP A 158 11.86 12.97 2.91
N SER A 159 13.14 12.64 3.05
CA SER A 159 14.23 13.51 2.60
C SER A 159 14.36 13.52 1.08
N GLU A 160 14.23 12.35 0.45
CA GLU A 160 14.25 12.19 -1.01
C GLU A 160 13.00 12.86 -1.61
N ASP A 161 11.83 12.64 -1.01
CA ASP A 161 10.58 13.29 -1.40
C ASP A 161 10.68 14.82 -1.32
N TYR A 162 11.30 15.34 -0.26
CA TYR A 162 11.51 16.77 -0.09
C TYR A 162 12.46 17.36 -1.14
N GLU A 163 13.55 16.66 -1.46
CA GLU A 163 14.50 17.07 -2.51
C GLU A 163 13.87 17.01 -3.91
N GLY A 164 13.05 15.98 -4.17
CA GLY A 164 12.29 15.79 -5.41
C GLY A 164 11.07 16.70 -5.56
N SER A 165 10.75 17.52 -4.56
CA SER A 165 9.52 18.34 -4.52
C SER A 165 8.23 17.51 -4.65
N HIS A 166 8.26 16.27 -4.17
CA HIS A 166 7.09 15.40 -4.10
C HIS A 166 6.23 15.78 -2.89
N ALA A 167 4.93 15.95 -3.12
CA ALA A 167 3.99 16.22 -2.03
C ALA A 167 3.63 14.90 -1.35
N THR A 168 4.03 14.74 -0.08
CA THR A 168 3.55 13.67 0.80
C THR A 168 2.81 14.27 1.99
N TRP A 169 1.91 13.49 2.60
CA TRP A 169 1.13 13.99 3.72
C TRP A 169 2.01 14.43 4.89
N ILE A 170 3.09 13.69 5.18
CA ILE A 170 4.05 14.06 6.23
C ILE A 170 4.76 15.39 5.95
N LEU A 171 5.15 15.65 4.70
CA LEU A 171 5.79 16.92 4.32
C LEU A 171 4.78 18.07 4.38
N CYS A 172 3.53 17.85 3.98
CA CYS A 172 2.47 18.84 4.17
C CYS A 172 2.24 19.15 5.66
N GLU A 173 2.22 18.14 6.54
CA GLU A 173 2.13 18.36 7.99
C GLU A 173 3.36 19.07 8.56
N ALA A 174 4.56 18.77 8.04
CA ALA A 174 5.77 19.50 8.40
C ALA A 174 5.65 20.99 8.05
N HIS A 175 5.19 21.31 6.84
CA HIS A 175 4.95 22.69 6.42
C HIS A 175 3.89 23.41 7.27
N ARG A 176 2.83 22.71 7.67
CA ARG A 176 1.77 23.27 8.53
C ARG A 176 2.22 23.52 9.97
N ARG A 177 3.14 22.69 10.49
CA ARG A 177 3.47 22.63 11.93
C ARG A 177 4.85 23.15 12.30
N LYS A 178 5.77 23.32 11.35
CA LYS A 178 7.09 23.91 11.60
C LYS A 178 6.96 25.36 12.06
N ALA A 179 7.90 25.83 12.87
CA ALA A 179 8.00 27.26 13.13
C ALA A 179 8.37 28.02 11.84
N PRO A 180 8.07 29.34 11.73
CA PRO A 180 8.37 30.11 10.52
C PRO A 180 9.84 30.02 10.09
N GLU A 181 10.75 30.14 11.06
CA GLU A 181 12.22 30.11 10.86
C GLU A 181 12.82 28.70 10.82
N GLU A 182 12.02 27.67 11.07
CA GLU A 182 12.46 26.27 11.13
C GLU A 182 12.41 25.64 9.72
N THR A 183 13.41 24.85 9.35
CA THR A 183 13.36 24.05 8.11
C THR A 183 12.57 22.77 8.33
N VAL A 184 12.09 22.14 7.25
CA VAL A 184 11.40 20.84 7.33
C VAL A 184 12.27 19.79 8.01
N ALA A 185 13.57 19.74 7.69
CA ALA A 185 14.51 18.79 8.30
C ALA A 185 14.64 18.97 9.82
N ILE A 186 14.71 20.21 10.32
CA ILE A 186 14.77 20.49 11.76
C ILE A 186 13.46 20.05 12.43
N TRP A 187 12.32 20.38 11.83
CA TRP A 187 11.03 19.96 12.35
C TRP A 187 10.89 18.43 12.37
N MET A 188 11.32 17.74 11.31
CA MET A 188 11.30 16.29 11.20
C MET A 188 12.10 15.62 12.32
N GLY A 189 13.34 16.08 12.55
CA GLY A 189 14.19 15.56 13.61
C GLY A 189 13.66 15.82 15.03
N ARG A 190 13.15 17.04 15.28
CA ARG A 190 12.65 17.47 16.59
C ARG A 190 11.29 16.86 16.95
N THR A 191 10.36 16.85 15.98
CA THR A 191 8.94 16.53 16.21
C THR A 191 8.41 15.50 15.24
N GLY A 192 8.69 15.64 13.94
CA GLY A 192 8.01 14.90 12.88
C GLY A 192 8.13 13.39 13.01
N LEU A 193 9.33 12.87 13.28
CA LEU A 193 9.53 11.42 13.45
C LEU A 193 8.78 10.85 14.65
N HIS A 194 8.76 11.56 15.80
CA HIS A 194 8.00 11.14 16.97
C HIS A 194 6.48 11.19 16.71
N TRP A 195 6.02 12.24 16.03
CA TRP A 195 4.62 12.38 15.65
C TRP A 195 4.18 11.26 14.70
N ALA A 196 4.96 11.01 13.65
CA ALA A 196 4.71 9.94 12.69
C ALA A 196 4.66 8.57 13.35
N ALA A 197 5.61 8.27 14.26
CA ALA A 197 5.61 7.04 15.04
C ALA A 197 4.29 6.86 15.82
N GLY A 198 3.83 7.90 16.53
CA GLY A 198 2.57 7.84 17.27
C GLY A 198 1.32 7.64 16.40
N VAL A 199 1.26 8.28 15.23
CA VAL A 199 0.19 8.06 14.25
C VAL A 199 0.21 6.61 13.75
N MET A 200 1.39 6.10 13.39
CA MET A 200 1.55 4.75 12.87
C MET A 200 1.29 3.66 13.91
N ASP A 201 1.63 3.89 15.18
CA ASP A 201 1.30 2.97 16.28
C ASP A 201 -0.22 2.86 16.47
N SER A 202 -0.94 4.00 16.43
CA SER A 202 -2.40 4.04 16.47
C SER A 202 -3.03 3.28 15.30
N TRP A 203 -2.50 3.44 14.09
CA TRP A 203 -2.98 2.71 12.92
C TRP A 203 -2.64 1.23 12.97
N MET A 204 -1.46 0.84 13.47
CA MET A 204 -1.11 -0.57 13.64
C MET A 204 -2.05 -1.26 14.64
N ALA A 205 -2.45 -0.58 15.71
CA ALA A 205 -3.45 -1.10 16.64
C ALA A 205 -4.81 -1.35 15.94
N GLN A 206 -5.26 -0.42 15.08
CA GLN A 206 -6.48 -0.60 14.28
C GLN A 206 -6.36 -1.76 13.30
N ILE A 207 -5.22 -1.89 12.61
CA ILE A 207 -4.94 -2.98 11.67
C ILE A 207 -4.98 -4.32 12.39
N LYS A 208 -4.36 -4.43 13.56
CA LYS A 208 -4.37 -5.66 14.37
C LYS A 208 -5.76 -6.01 14.89
N ALA A 209 -6.54 -5.01 15.31
CA ALA A 209 -7.93 -5.22 15.71
C ALA A 209 -8.76 -5.76 14.53
N SER A 210 -8.64 -5.13 13.35
CA SER A 210 -9.31 -5.59 12.13
C SER A 210 -8.86 -7.00 11.72
N ALA A 211 -7.57 -7.32 11.83
CA ALA A 211 -7.04 -8.64 11.50
C ALA A 211 -7.52 -9.75 12.44
N ALA A 212 -7.83 -9.43 13.70
CA ALA A 212 -8.38 -10.40 14.66
C ALA A 212 -9.75 -10.94 14.21
N ASP A 213 -10.52 -10.15 13.46
CA ASP A 213 -11.83 -10.52 12.94
C ASP A 213 -11.75 -11.35 11.64
N LEU A 214 -10.57 -11.50 11.04
CA LEU A 214 -10.36 -12.19 9.74
C LEU A 214 -10.01 -13.69 9.85
N ASP A 215 -9.95 -14.23 11.07
CA ASP A 215 -9.60 -15.63 11.36
C ASP A 215 -8.31 -16.10 10.64
N SER A 216 -7.28 -15.25 10.67
CA SER A 216 -5.99 -15.51 10.00
C SER A 216 -4.80 -15.36 10.95
N PRO A 217 -4.38 -16.45 11.64
CA PRO A 217 -3.23 -16.42 12.55
C PRO A 217 -1.92 -16.04 11.86
N GLU A 218 -1.74 -16.45 10.60
CA GLU A 218 -0.60 -16.07 9.77
C GLU A 218 -0.52 -14.55 9.56
N LEU A 219 -1.66 -13.91 9.27
CA LEU A 219 -1.73 -12.47 9.08
C LEU A 219 -1.34 -11.74 10.37
N VAL A 220 -1.86 -12.18 11.53
CA VAL A 220 -1.51 -11.60 12.82
C VAL A 220 -0.01 -11.71 13.09
N ARG A 221 0.60 -12.89 12.90
CA ARG A 221 2.06 -13.06 13.05
C ARG A 221 2.86 -12.16 12.10
N TYR A 222 2.37 -11.98 10.87
CA TYR A 222 2.99 -11.08 9.91
C TYR A 222 2.96 -9.62 10.39
N LEU A 223 1.82 -9.16 10.94
CA LEU A 223 1.67 -7.81 11.48
C LEU A 223 2.59 -7.58 12.68
N ASP A 224 2.71 -8.55 13.59
CA ASP A 224 3.64 -8.48 14.73
C ASP A 224 5.09 -8.34 14.27
N ALA A 225 5.50 -9.16 13.28
CA ALA A 225 6.84 -9.07 12.70
C ALA A 225 7.09 -7.71 12.04
N ARG A 226 6.08 -7.14 11.37
CA ARG A 226 6.16 -5.83 10.71
C ARG A 226 6.25 -4.68 11.69
N GLU A 227 5.39 -4.67 12.71
CA GLU A 227 5.45 -3.68 13.79
C GLU A 227 6.81 -3.69 14.49
N ALA A 228 7.33 -4.89 14.81
CA ALA A 228 8.63 -5.03 15.43
C ALA A 228 9.77 -4.51 14.54
N ALA A 229 9.71 -4.78 13.23
CA ALA A 229 10.70 -4.27 12.27
C ALA A 229 10.65 -2.75 12.15
N PHE A 230 9.45 -2.19 11.98
CA PHE A 230 9.26 -0.74 11.91
C PHE A 230 9.71 -0.04 13.19
N SER A 231 9.33 -0.56 14.36
CA SER A 231 9.75 -0.03 15.66
C SER A 231 11.28 -0.01 15.82
N ARG A 232 11.99 -1.03 15.31
CA ARG A 232 13.46 -1.03 15.32
C ARG A 232 14.03 0.08 14.43
N GLN A 233 13.50 0.23 13.22
CA GLN A 233 13.94 1.24 12.27
C GLN A 233 13.67 2.66 12.81
N MET A 234 12.47 2.89 13.34
CA MET A 234 12.08 4.19 13.90
C MET A 234 12.96 4.58 15.10
N ARG A 235 13.24 3.63 16.02
CA ARG A 235 14.16 3.89 17.14
C ARG A 235 15.57 4.26 16.69
N ALA A 236 16.06 3.69 15.58
CA ALA A 236 17.36 4.06 15.03
C ALA A 236 17.34 5.50 14.50
N ASN A 237 16.31 5.87 13.74
CA ASN A 237 16.14 7.22 13.19
C ASN A 237 15.99 8.27 14.30
N LEU A 238 15.20 8.00 15.33
CA LEU A 238 15.02 8.88 16.48
C LEU A 238 16.32 9.09 17.27
N ARG A 239 17.13 8.05 17.46
CA ARG A 239 18.45 8.16 18.10
C ARG A 239 19.40 9.01 17.27
N LEU A 240 19.42 8.82 15.96
CA LEU A 240 20.24 9.63 15.06
C LEU A 240 19.84 11.11 15.12
N ALA A 241 18.53 11.40 15.06
CA ALA A 241 18.01 12.76 15.19
C ALA A 241 18.43 13.42 16.51
N ALA A 242 18.32 12.70 17.64
CA ALA A 242 18.74 13.22 18.95
C ALA A 242 20.25 13.50 19.03
N LEU A 243 21.09 12.66 18.41
CA LEU A 243 22.53 12.88 18.33
C LEU A 243 22.86 14.13 17.51
N CYS A 244 22.23 14.30 16.34
CA CYS A 244 22.42 15.49 15.51
C CYS A 244 21.99 16.77 16.24
N GLU A 245 20.87 16.74 16.98
CA GLU A 245 20.42 17.88 17.78
C GLU A 245 21.43 18.26 18.88
N SER A 246 22.05 17.26 19.52
CA SER A 246 23.09 17.52 20.54
C SER A 246 24.36 18.15 19.97
N LEU A 247 24.72 17.82 18.73
CA LEU A 247 25.88 18.38 18.03
C LEU A 247 25.65 19.82 17.56
N LEU A 248 24.41 20.18 17.21
CA LEU A 248 24.05 21.54 16.78
C LEU A 248 23.94 22.56 17.93
N LYS A 249 23.93 22.08 19.18
CA LYS A 249 23.90 22.92 20.39
C LYS A 249 25.29 23.24 20.97
N LEU A 250 26.37 22.73 20.36
CA LEU A 250 27.77 23.00 20.68
C LEU A 250 28.36 24.05 19.74
#